data_AF-A0A4Z0GNH0-F1
#
_entry.id   AF-A0A4Z0GNH0-F1
#
_cell.length_a   1.000
_cell.length_b   1.000
_cell.length_c   1.000
_cell.angle_alpha   90.00
_cell.angle_beta   90.00
_cell.angle_gamma   90.00
#
_symmetry.space_group_name_H-M   'P 1'
#
loop_
_entity.id
_entity.type
_entity.pdbx_description
1 polymer ?
#
loop_
_entity_poly.entity_id
_entity_poly.type
_entity_poly.pdbx_seq_one_letter_code
_entity_poly.pdbx_strand_id
1 'polypeptide(L)' 'MVTPNEKWLSIPKTVRAQLRRNVWCGHCGDTVEIVGYVIKEDRAGILLEGKCATCGHDVARLIETDE' A
#
# COMPACT_ATOMS: atom_id res chain seq x y z
N MET A 1 1.63 21.02 -6.73
CA MET A 1 0.74 20.00 -6.15
C MET A 1 1.58 18.76 -5.96
N VAL A 2 1.56 18.14 -4.78
CA VAL A 2 2.32 16.91 -4.51
C VAL A 2 1.49 15.73 -5.02
N THR A 3 2.07 14.91 -5.88
CA THR A 3 1.44 13.72 -6.45
C THR A 3 1.40 12.56 -5.45
N PRO A 4 0.53 11.56 -5.63
CA PRO A 4 0.51 10.36 -4.80
C PRO A 4 1.86 9.62 -4.78
N ASN A 5 2.57 9.59 -5.91
CA ASN A 5 3.90 9.00 -5.99
C ASN A 5 4.93 9.77 -5.14
N GLU A 6 4.89 11.10 -5.14
CA GLU A 6 5.77 11.91 -4.30
C GLU A 6 5.46 11.69 -2.81
N LYS A 7 4.18 11.60 -2.41
CA LYS A 7 3.78 11.25 -1.03
C LYS A 7 4.28 9.86 -0.62
N TRP A 8 4.24 8.88 -1.53
CA TRP A 8 4.81 7.57 -1.26
C TRP A 8 6.33 7.63 -1.10
N LEU A 9 7.02 8.34 -2.00
CA LEU A 9 8.48 8.40 -2.02
C LEU A 9 9.07 9.20 -0.84
N SER A 10 8.29 10.10 -0.22
CA SER A 10 8.70 10.82 1.00
C SER A 10 8.80 9.90 2.22
N ILE A 11 8.08 8.76 2.22
CA ILE A 11 8.17 7.76 3.28
C ILE A 11 9.53 7.04 3.20
N PRO A 12 10.28 6.89 4.31
CA PRO A 12 11.56 6.19 4.32
C PRO A 12 11.45 4.79 3.72
N LYS A 13 12.46 4.39 2.94
CA LYS A 13 12.46 3.10 2.22
C LYS A 13 12.19 1.89 3.13
N THR A 14 12.71 1.92 4.35
CA THR A 14 12.50 0.87 5.37
C THR A 14 11.04 0.80 5.80
N VAL A 15 10.41 1.95 6.06
CA VAL A 15 8.99 2.05 6.42
C VAL A 15 8.12 1.62 5.24
N ARG A 16 8.43 2.03 4.01
CA ARG A 16 7.74 1.56 2.81
C ARG A 16 7.80 0.04 2.65
N ALA A 17 8.94 -0.59 2.94
CA ALA A 17 9.08 -2.03 2.89
C ALA A 17 8.21 -2.73 3.95
N GLN A 18 8.09 -2.16 5.15
CA GLN A 18 7.18 -2.67 6.19
C GLN A 18 5.72 -2.52 5.78
N LEU A 19 5.31 -1.35 5.29
CA LEU A 19 3.94 -1.09 4.81
C LEU A 19 3.54 -2.05 3.70
N ARG A 20 4.44 -2.32 2.74
CA ARG A 20 4.20 -3.29 1.67
C ARG A 20 3.99 -4.71 2.17
N ARG A 21 4.67 -5.14 3.24
CA ARG A 21 4.57 -6.49 3.81
C ARG A 21 3.46 -6.62 4.86
N ASN A 22 2.77 -5.53 5.16
CA ASN A 22 1.72 -5.48 6.16
C ASN A 22 0.37 -5.20 5.51
N VAL A 23 -0.05 -6.01 4.55
CA VAL A 23 -1.34 -5.84 3.85
C VAL A 23 -2.25 -7.02 4.15
N TRP A 24 -3.46 -6.77 4.62
CA TRP A 24 -4.43 -7.83 4.89
C TRP A 24 -4.99 -8.38 3.57
N CYS A 25 -4.90 -9.70 3.37
CA CYS A 25 -5.56 -10.37 2.26
C CYS A 25 -6.79 -11.12 2.76
N GLY A 26 -7.98 -10.67 2.38
CA GLY A 26 -9.24 -11.34 2.75
C GLY A 26 -9.36 -12.79 2.24
N HIS A 27 -8.64 -13.14 1.16
CA HIS A 27 -8.65 -14.51 0.63
C HIS A 27 -7.68 -15.44 1.39
N CYS A 28 -6.49 -14.96 1.76
CA CYS A 28 -5.56 -15.75 2.58
C CYS A 28 -5.97 -15.77 4.05
N GLY A 29 -6.72 -14.77 4.51
CA GLY A 29 -7.03 -14.58 5.93
C GLY A 29 -5.78 -14.24 6.76
N ASP A 30 -4.78 -13.62 6.15
CA ASP A 30 -3.51 -13.28 6.79
C ASP A 30 -2.91 -12.00 6.19
N THR A 31 -1.91 -11.46 6.88
CA THR A 31 -1.05 -10.37 6.42
C THR A 31 -0.05 -10.88 5.38
N VAL A 32 0.00 -10.20 4.24
CA VAL A 32 0.81 -10.55 3.08
C VAL A 32 1.61 -9.36 2.55
N GLU A 33 2.52 -9.64 1.62
CA GLU A 33 3.14 -8.62 0.79
C GLU A 33 2.27 -8.24 -0.42
N ILE A 34 2.11 -6.94 -0.66
CA ILE A 34 1.51 -6.40 -1.88
C ILE A 34 2.57 -6.24 -2.98
N VAL A 35 2.23 -6.70 -4.18
CA VAL A 35 3.08 -6.62 -5.38
C VAL A 35 2.32 -6.02 -6.56
N GLY A 36 3.06 -5.51 -7.55
CA GLY A 36 2.49 -4.95 -8.78
C GLY A 36 1.48 -3.82 -8.54
N TYR A 37 1.71 -3.01 -7.50
CA TYR A 37 0.73 -2.02 -7.06
C TYR A 37 0.88 -0.66 -7.74
N VAL A 38 -0.23 0.07 -7.80
CA VAL A 38 -0.29 1.50 -8.13
C VAL A 38 -0.56 2.31 -6.87
N ILE A 39 -0.26 3.61 -6.92
CA ILE A 39 -0.50 4.54 -5.81
C ILE A 39 -1.57 5.53 -6.27
N LYS A 40 -2.65 5.62 -5.50
CA LYS A 40 -3.76 6.54 -5.77
C LYS A 40 -3.88 7.57 -4.65
N GLU A 41 -4.40 8.74 -5.01
CA GLU A 41 -4.84 9.74 -4.05
C GLU A 41 -6.04 9.19 -3.27
N ASP A 42 -6.04 9.38 -1.96
CA ASP A 42 -7.20 9.12 -1.11
C ASP A 42 -7.44 10.34 -0.21
N ARG A 43 -8.69 10.54 0.27
CA ARG A 43 -9.03 11.65 1.16
C ARG A 43 -8.23 11.61 2.47
N ALA A 44 -7.86 10.42 2.95
CA ALA A 44 -7.09 10.25 4.18
C ALA A 44 -5.58 10.12 3.95
N GLY A 45 -5.10 10.17 2.70
CA GLY A 45 -3.67 10.02 2.40
C GLY A 45 -3.42 9.42 1.02
N ILE A 46 -2.84 8.21 0.97
CA ILE A 46 -2.61 7.46 -0.28
C ILE A 46 -3.06 6.00 -0.15
N LEU A 47 -3.61 5.47 -1.25
CA LEU A 47 -4.04 4.08 -1.34
C LEU A 47 -3.10 3.30 -2.26
N LEU A 48 -2.50 2.23 -1.74
CA LEU A 48 -1.81 1.23 -2.56
C LEU A 48 -2.83 0.18 -3.01
N GLU A 49 -3.00 -0.01 -4.32
CA GLU A 49 -3.84 -1.07 -4.89
C GLU A 49 -2.98 -2.01 -5.73
N GLY A 50 -3.07 -3.31 -5.49
CA GLY A 50 -2.22 -4.30 -6.15
C GLY A 50 -2.65 -5.72 -5.86
N LYS A 51 -1.70 -6.65 -5.95
CA LYS A 51 -1.96 -8.09 -5.82
C LYS A 51 -1.28 -8.66 -4.58
N CYS A 52 -1.94 -9.64 -3.96
CA CYS A 52 -1.37 -10.49 -2.92
C CYS A 52 -0.21 -11.31 -3.51
N ALA A 53 0.99 -11.22 -2.92
CA ALA A 53 2.14 -12.01 -3.35
C ALA A 53 1.93 -13.53 -3.21
N THR A 54 1.04 -13.95 -2.29
CA THR A 54 0.78 -15.37 -1.99
C THR A 54 -0.23 -16.00 -2.95
N CYS A 55 -1.37 -15.35 -3.19
CA CYS A 55 -2.48 -15.94 -3.94
C CYS A 55 -2.90 -15.15 -5.19
N GLY A 56 -2.29 -14.00 -5.45
CA GLY A 56 -2.60 -13.17 -6.62
C GLY A 56 -3.95 -12.45 -6.59
N HIS A 57 -4.70 -12.52 -5.48
CA HIS A 57 -5.97 -11.81 -5.33
C HIS A 57 -5.75 -10.31 -5.13
N ASP A 58 -6.76 -9.50 -5.43
CA ASP A 58 -6.71 -8.06 -5.21
C ASP A 58 -6.60 -7.73 -3.72
N VAL A 59 -5.69 -6.82 -3.39
CA VAL A 59 -5.49 -6.28 -2.04
C VAL A 59 -5.20 -4.79 -2.11
N ALA A 60 -5.48 -4.10 -1.02
CA ALA A 60 -5.18 -2.68 -0.90
C ALA A 60 -4.68 -2.32 0.50
N ARG A 61 -3.89 -1.26 0.58
CA ARG A 61 -3.39 -0.69 1.84
C ARG A 61 -3.54 0.82 1.80
N LEU A 62 -4.39 1.36 2.68
CA LEU A 62 -4.43 2.79 2.95
C LEU A 62 -3.24 3.15 3.85
N ILE A 63 -2.58 4.25 3.50
CA ILE A 63 -1.55 4.89 4.31
C ILE A 63 -2.11 6.27 4.66
N GLU A 64 -2.53 6.41 5.90
CA GLU A 64 -2.99 7.67 6.45
C GLU A 64 -1.82 8.64 6.57
N THR A 65 -2.05 9.88 6.19
CA THR A 65 -1.13 10.98 6.46
C THR A 65 -1.89 11.98 7.32
N ASP A 66 -1.40 12.25 8.53
CA ASP A 66 -1.93 13.34 9.34
C ASP A 66 -1.76 14.64 8.55
N GLU A 67 -2.85 15.39 8.37
CA GLU A 67 -2.81 16.76 7.81
C GLU A 67 -2.08 17.72 8.76
#